data_AF-A0A1T5F1Q7-F1
#
_entry.id   AF-A0A1T5F1Q7-F1
#
_cell.length_a   1.000
_cell.length_b   1.000
_cell.length_c   1.000
_cell.angle_alpha   90.00
_cell.angle_beta   90.00
_cell.angle_gamma   90.00
#
_symmetry.space_group_name_H-M   'P 1'
#
loop_
_entity.id
_entity.type
_entity.pdbx_description
1 polymer ?
#
loop_
_entity_poly.entity_id
_entity_poly.type
_entity_poly.pdbx_seq_one_letter_code
_entity_poly.pdbx_strand_id
1 'polypeptide(L)'
;MKYLLPVILIFCLACQNKKETIATEPIVKKDSVKVETMDPPKINETLAKDWLKKNIEAFFKSDNDYDKAMQTMTTKDYYDYKTDATNVDLDVDDALTQEEFDKKWKSKFDTKKAGIGTGFLISGQDWQDIKVTKSDVISQKNDTLIFDVNIRDVGFNENYPRIIKVKAQDGKFLIADVLEDE
;
A
#
# COMPACT_ATOMS: atom_id res chain seq x y z
N MET A 1 4.48 56.39 -22.59
CA MET A 1 5.79 56.27 -21.90
C MET A 1 5.97 54.78 -21.62
N LYS A 2 6.62 53.96 -22.47
CA LYS A 2 8.08 53.79 -22.66
C LYS A 2 8.85 53.81 -21.34
N TYR A 3 9.09 52.65 -20.72
CA TYR A 3 10.34 52.22 -20.02
C TYR A 3 10.25 50.69 -19.82
N LEU A 4 10.96 49.85 -20.59
CA LEU A 4 12.36 49.40 -20.52
C LEU A 4 12.59 48.24 -19.51
N LEU A 5 12.88 47.05 -20.06
CA LEU A 5 13.38 45.82 -19.41
C LEU A 5 14.76 46.03 -18.73
N PRO A 6 15.19 45.08 -17.87
CA PRO A 6 16.27 44.23 -18.36
C PRO A 6 16.08 42.73 -18.09
N VAL A 7 16.40 41.96 -19.14
CA VAL A 7 16.62 40.52 -19.17
C VAL A 7 17.91 40.20 -18.42
N ILE A 8 17.87 39.27 -17.45
CA ILE A 8 19.06 38.69 -16.84
C ILE A 8 19.31 37.33 -17.49
N LEU A 9 20.36 37.29 -18.32
CA LEU A 9 20.88 36.13 -19.03
C LEU A 9 22.01 35.53 -18.18
N ILE A 10 21.77 34.37 -17.53
CA ILE A 10 22.81 33.65 -16.79
C ILE A 10 23.36 32.54 -17.69
N PHE A 11 24.61 32.70 -18.10
CA PHE A 11 25.45 31.70 -18.73
C PHE A 11 25.92 30.67 -17.68
N CYS A 12 25.58 29.39 -17.88
CA CYS A 12 26.28 28.29 -17.22
C CYS A 12 27.23 27.63 -18.21
N LEU A 13 28.51 27.69 -17.87
CA LEU A 13 29.65 27.12 -18.56
C LEU A 13 29.57 25.58 -18.58
N ALA A 14 29.94 25.03 -19.74
CA ALA A 14 30.07 23.60 -20.01
C ALA A 14 31.25 22.99 -19.24
N CYS A 15 31.05 21.78 -18.70
CA CYS A 15 32.14 20.88 -18.31
C CYS A 15 31.93 19.53 -18.99
N GLN A 16 32.83 19.22 -19.91
CA GLN A 16 32.93 17.95 -20.63
C GLN A 16 33.57 16.91 -19.71
N ASN A 17 32.93 15.74 -19.55
CA ASN A 17 33.58 14.59 -18.94
C ASN A 17 33.82 13.48 -19.96
N LYS A 18 35.04 12.94 -19.86
CA LYS A 18 35.73 12.00 -20.73
C LYS A 18 34.97 10.68 -20.92
N LYS A 19 35.11 10.13 -22.12
CA LYS A 19 34.90 8.71 -22.46
C LYS A 19 36.01 7.87 -21.83
N GLU A 20 35.64 6.82 -21.10
CA GLU A 20 36.50 5.66 -20.89
C GLU A 20 35.90 4.45 -21.60
N THR A 21 36.69 3.91 -22.52
CA THR A 21 36.53 2.64 -23.20
C THR A 21 36.90 1.53 -22.22
N ILE A 22 36.02 0.54 -22.00
CA ILE A 22 36.43 -0.76 -21.48
C ILE A 22 35.93 -1.83 -22.43
N ALA A 23 36.90 -2.68 -22.79
CA ALA A 23 36.86 -3.71 -23.81
C ALA A 23 36.00 -4.93 -23.41
N THR A 24 35.60 -5.63 -24.46
CA THR A 24 34.71 -6.79 -24.51
C THR A 24 35.47 -8.10 -24.29
N GLU A 25 34.85 -8.99 -23.50
CA GLU A 25 34.88 -10.49 -23.54
C GLU A 25 36.10 -11.31 -23.05
N PRO A 26 35.95 -12.63 -22.69
CA PRO A 26 34.81 -13.54 -22.94
C PRO A 26 34.27 -14.40 -21.77
N ILE A 27 32.95 -14.63 -21.85
CA ILE A 27 32.16 -15.87 -21.68
C ILE A 27 32.83 -17.05 -20.92
N VAL A 28 32.39 -17.28 -19.68
CA VAL A 28 32.54 -18.56 -18.97
C VAL A 28 31.29 -19.41 -19.18
N LYS A 29 31.50 -20.65 -19.64
CA LYS A 29 30.49 -21.67 -19.89
C LYS A 29 29.68 -21.96 -18.62
N LYS A 30 28.36 -21.86 -18.71
CA LYS A 30 27.42 -22.20 -17.64
C LYS A 30 27.03 -23.66 -17.80
N ASP A 31 27.58 -24.53 -16.96
CA ASP A 31 27.05 -25.87 -16.76
C ASP A 31 25.60 -25.74 -16.27
N SER A 32 24.71 -26.46 -16.95
CA SER A 32 23.28 -26.52 -16.66
C SER A 32 23.03 -27.27 -15.35
N VAL A 33 22.95 -26.51 -14.26
CA VAL A 33 22.40 -26.98 -12.98
C VAL A 33 20.88 -27.08 -13.14
N LYS A 34 20.32 -28.28 -12.91
CA LYS A 34 18.89 -28.50 -12.74
C LYS A 34 18.35 -27.48 -11.73
N VAL A 35 17.45 -26.61 -12.19
CA VAL A 35 16.64 -25.77 -11.32
C VAL A 35 15.61 -26.68 -10.69
N GLU A 36 15.95 -27.23 -9.52
CA GLU A 36 14.91 -27.61 -8.57
C GLU A 36 14.19 -26.31 -8.21
N THR A 37 12.90 -26.26 -8.51
CA THR A 37 12.03 -25.15 -8.15
C THR A 37 12.02 -25.05 -6.63
N MET A 38 12.86 -24.19 -6.08
CA MET A 38 12.77 -23.77 -4.69
C MET A 38 11.44 -23.06 -4.53
N ASP A 39 10.59 -23.55 -3.63
CA ASP A 39 9.43 -22.80 -3.18
C ASP A 39 9.85 -21.36 -2.85
N PRO A 40 9.09 -20.34 -3.26
CA PRO A 40 9.42 -18.96 -2.92
C PRO A 40 9.54 -18.83 -1.40
N PRO A 41 10.48 -18.02 -0.90
CA PRO A 41 10.75 -17.90 0.53
C PRO A 41 9.46 -17.61 1.29
N LYS A 42 9.10 -18.54 2.19
CA LYS A 42 7.88 -18.49 2.99
C LYS A 42 7.90 -17.21 3.83
N ILE A 43 6.88 -16.35 3.66
CA ILE A 43 6.70 -15.15 4.49
C ILE A 43 6.69 -15.54 5.98
N ASN A 44 7.42 -14.77 6.80
CA ASN A 44 7.52 -15.00 8.25
C ASN A 44 6.25 -14.49 8.95
N GLU A 45 5.43 -15.43 9.41
CA GLU A 45 4.13 -15.18 10.05
C GLU A 45 4.23 -14.28 11.29
N THR A 46 5.17 -14.55 12.20
CA THR A 46 5.35 -13.78 13.45
C THR A 46 5.73 -12.34 13.14
N LEU A 47 6.71 -12.13 12.25
CA LEU A 47 7.13 -10.78 11.87
C LEU A 47 6.02 -10.00 11.16
N ALA A 48 5.25 -10.66 10.29
CA ALA A 48 4.13 -10.03 9.61
C ALA A 48 3.00 -9.67 10.59
N LYS A 49 2.70 -10.53 11.56
CA LYS A 49 1.70 -10.27 12.62
C LYS A 49 2.07 -9.08 13.49
N ASP A 50 3.31 -9.05 13.98
CA ASP A 50 3.81 -7.94 14.82
C ASP A 50 3.86 -6.64 14.04
N TRP A 51 4.31 -6.71 12.78
CA TRP A 51 4.28 -5.57 11.87
C TRP A 51 2.85 -5.05 11.67
N LEU A 52 1.89 -5.93 11.37
CA LEU A 52 0.51 -5.54 11.09
C LEU A 52 -0.11 -4.83 12.30
N LYS A 53 -0.01 -5.43 13.49
CA LYS A 53 -0.50 -4.83 14.73
C LYS A 53 0.12 -3.46 14.98
N LYS A 54 1.45 -3.36 14.89
CA LYS A 54 2.17 -2.12 15.13
C LYS A 54 1.77 -1.02 14.16
N ASN A 55 1.63 -1.32 12.87
CA ASN A 55 1.35 -0.32 11.86
C ASN A 55 -0.12 0.14 11.88
N ILE A 56 -1.07 -0.74 12.18
CA ILE A 56 -2.47 -0.34 12.41
C ILE A 56 -2.54 0.66 13.57
N GLU A 57 -1.97 0.31 14.73
CA GLU A 57 -2.02 1.20 15.90
C GLU A 57 -1.21 2.50 15.71
N ALA A 58 -0.13 2.46 14.91
CA ALA A 58 0.66 3.65 14.59
C ALA A 58 -0.05 4.59 13.61
N PHE A 59 -0.81 4.06 12.65
CA PHE A 59 -1.59 4.85 11.69
C PHE A 59 -2.52 5.83 12.42
N PHE A 60 -3.29 5.33 13.39
CA PHE A 60 -4.25 6.12 14.18
C PHE A 60 -3.61 7.03 15.25
N LYS A 61 -2.29 6.98 15.40
CA LYS A 61 -1.50 7.88 16.27
C LYS A 61 -0.67 8.90 15.47
N SER A 62 -0.76 8.88 14.13
CA SER A 62 0.03 9.77 13.29
C SER A 62 -0.46 11.22 13.39
N ASP A 63 0.46 12.19 13.28
CA ASP A 63 0.18 13.63 13.41
C ASP A 63 -0.50 14.22 12.15
N ASN A 64 -1.62 13.61 11.72
CA ASN A 64 -2.47 14.01 10.59
C ASN A 64 -1.94 13.80 9.16
N ASP A 65 -0.89 13.01 8.96
CA ASP A 65 -0.41 12.62 7.61
C ASP A 65 -0.93 11.22 7.21
N TYR A 66 -2.26 11.04 7.29
CA TYR A 66 -2.92 9.74 7.08
C TYR A 66 -2.75 9.22 5.64
N ASP A 67 -2.80 10.12 4.66
CA ASP A 67 -2.65 9.75 3.25
C ASP A 67 -1.28 9.08 3.00
N LYS A 68 -0.20 9.76 3.38
CA LYS A 68 1.15 9.21 3.28
C LYS A 68 1.32 7.96 4.12
N ALA A 69 0.75 7.92 5.33
CA ALA A 69 0.81 6.73 6.18
C ALA A 69 0.18 5.53 5.46
N MET A 70 -1.02 5.69 4.88
CA MET A 70 -1.68 4.66 4.08
C MET A 70 -0.83 4.24 2.88
N GLN A 71 -0.30 5.19 2.10
CA GLN A 71 0.56 4.90 0.95
C GLN A 71 1.79 4.07 1.33
N THR A 72 2.40 4.34 2.48
CA THR A 72 3.64 3.65 2.90
C THR A 72 3.41 2.23 3.41
N MET A 73 2.21 1.92 3.91
CA MET A 73 1.90 0.62 4.52
C MET A 73 1.05 -0.29 3.63
N THR A 74 0.62 0.18 2.46
CA THR A 74 -0.22 -0.56 1.53
C THR A 74 0.50 -0.82 0.21
N THR A 75 0.03 -1.83 -0.54
CA THR A 75 0.41 -1.95 -1.96
C THR A 75 -0.23 -0.82 -2.75
N LYS A 76 0.42 -0.36 -3.82
CA LYS A 76 -0.11 0.73 -4.67
C LYS A 76 -1.53 0.43 -5.17
N ASP A 77 -1.75 -0.79 -5.66
CA ASP A 77 -3.07 -1.21 -6.15
C ASP A 77 -4.16 -1.09 -5.07
N TYR A 78 -3.85 -1.47 -3.83
CA TYR A 78 -4.81 -1.38 -2.73
C TYR A 78 -5.01 0.05 -2.22
N TYR A 79 -3.96 0.87 -2.20
CA TYR A 79 -4.08 2.30 -1.91
C TYR A 79 -5.05 2.96 -2.90
N ASP A 80 -4.81 2.80 -4.21
CA ASP A 80 -5.65 3.37 -5.27
C ASP A 80 -7.11 2.86 -5.13
N TYR A 81 -7.27 1.55 -4.88
CA TYR A 81 -8.59 0.94 -4.68
C TYR A 81 -9.35 1.51 -3.48
N LYS A 82 -8.71 1.62 -2.31
CA LYS A 82 -9.39 2.13 -1.11
C LYS A 82 -9.67 3.63 -1.21
N THR A 83 -8.80 4.40 -1.85
CA THR A 83 -9.05 5.81 -2.15
C THR A 83 -10.28 5.97 -3.04
N ASP A 84 -10.40 5.19 -4.12
CA ASP A 84 -11.61 5.21 -4.94
C ASP A 84 -12.84 4.79 -4.14
N ALA A 85 -12.74 3.69 -3.36
CA ALA A 85 -13.85 3.14 -2.57
C ALA A 85 -14.40 4.15 -1.55
N THR A 86 -13.52 4.94 -0.94
CA THR A 86 -13.88 5.96 0.06
C THR A 86 -14.62 7.14 -0.58
N ASN A 87 -14.40 7.38 -1.87
CA ASN A 87 -14.92 8.54 -2.61
C ASN A 87 -16.06 8.22 -3.58
N VAL A 88 -16.53 6.96 -3.63
CA VAL A 88 -17.63 6.59 -4.53
C VAL A 88 -18.87 7.44 -4.25
N ASP A 89 -19.47 7.95 -5.33
CA ASP A 89 -20.66 8.80 -5.34
C ASP A 89 -20.52 10.12 -4.55
N LEU A 90 -19.30 10.52 -4.15
CA LEU A 90 -19.05 11.83 -3.55
C LEU A 90 -18.86 12.90 -4.62
N ASP A 91 -19.22 14.15 -4.30
CA ASP A 91 -19.00 15.31 -5.16
C ASP A 91 -17.57 15.84 -5.00
N VAL A 92 -16.59 15.01 -5.35
CA VAL A 92 -15.16 15.34 -5.38
C VAL A 92 -14.58 14.99 -6.74
N ASP A 93 -13.52 15.69 -7.14
CA ASP A 93 -12.82 15.40 -8.40
C ASP A 93 -12.37 13.93 -8.44
N ASP A 94 -12.55 13.30 -9.60
CA ASP A 94 -12.23 11.88 -9.86
C ASP A 94 -13.05 10.84 -9.07
N ALA A 95 -14.11 11.25 -8.35
CA ALA A 95 -15.05 10.31 -7.76
C ALA A 95 -15.69 9.40 -8.82
N LEU A 96 -15.73 8.10 -8.53
CA LEU A 96 -16.36 7.12 -9.39
C LEU A 96 -17.81 6.91 -8.95
N THR A 97 -18.70 6.63 -9.90
CA THR A 97 -19.96 5.99 -9.56
C THR A 97 -19.73 4.56 -9.08
N GLN A 98 -20.70 3.97 -8.35
CA GLN A 98 -20.63 2.56 -7.96
C GLN A 98 -20.36 1.62 -9.16
N GLU A 99 -20.99 1.86 -10.32
CA GLU A 99 -20.80 1.04 -11.51
C GLU A 99 -19.37 1.15 -12.07
N GLU A 100 -18.81 2.36 -12.09
CA GLU A 100 -17.45 2.61 -12.55
C GLU A 100 -16.41 2.01 -11.61
N PHE A 101 -16.63 2.14 -10.29
CA PHE A 101 -15.81 1.51 -9.28
C PHE A 101 -15.78 -0.01 -9.46
N ASP A 102 -16.95 -0.64 -9.56
CA ASP A 102 -17.06 -2.08 -9.78
C ASP A 102 -16.37 -2.50 -11.08
N LYS A 103 -16.60 -1.76 -12.16
CA LYS A 103 -15.98 -2.04 -13.46
C LYS A 103 -14.45 -1.95 -13.41
N LYS A 104 -13.89 -0.97 -12.69
CA LYS A 104 -12.45 -0.76 -12.56
C LYS A 104 -11.78 -1.85 -11.72
N TRP A 105 -12.41 -2.28 -10.63
CA TRP A 105 -11.72 -3.04 -9.59
C TRP A 105 -12.11 -4.51 -9.43
N LYS A 106 -13.28 -4.94 -9.92
CA LYS A 106 -13.78 -6.32 -9.72
C LYS A 106 -12.89 -7.44 -10.26
N SER A 107 -11.95 -7.13 -11.17
CA SER A 107 -10.98 -8.11 -11.66
C SER A 107 -9.82 -8.37 -10.69
N LYS A 108 -9.64 -7.52 -9.68
CA LYS A 108 -8.52 -7.58 -8.72
C LYS A 108 -8.99 -7.71 -7.26
N PHE A 109 -10.11 -7.08 -6.91
CA PHE A 109 -10.65 -7.01 -5.55
C PHE A 109 -12.09 -7.50 -5.49
N ASP A 110 -12.53 -7.89 -4.29
CA ASP A 110 -13.94 -8.15 -4.01
C ASP A 110 -14.65 -6.83 -3.72
N THR A 111 -15.22 -6.20 -4.74
CA THR A 111 -15.80 -4.86 -4.64
C THR A 111 -17.02 -4.80 -3.71
N LYS A 112 -17.64 -5.94 -3.39
CA LYS A 112 -18.72 -6.02 -2.40
C LYS A 112 -18.25 -5.83 -0.97
N LYS A 113 -16.96 -6.03 -0.71
CA LYS A 113 -16.34 -5.90 0.62
C LYS A 113 -15.43 -4.69 0.74
N ALA A 114 -15.60 -3.71 -0.17
CA ALA A 114 -14.74 -2.54 -0.29
C ALA A 114 -14.84 -1.55 0.89
N GLY A 115 -15.94 -1.60 1.65
CA GLY A 115 -16.29 -0.53 2.57
C GLY A 115 -16.47 0.79 1.80
N ILE A 116 -17.49 0.83 0.94
CA ILE A 116 -17.81 2.02 0.16
C ILE A 116 -18.18 3.17 1.09
N GLY A 117 -17.55 4.33 0.90
CA GLY A 117 -17.77 5.52 1.74
C GLY A 117 -17.25 5.41 3.17
N THR A 118 -16.51 4.34 3.52
CA THR A 118 -15.91 4.15 4.85
C THR A 118 -14.42 4.45 4.84
N GLY A 119 -13.88 4.85 6.00
CA GLY A 119 -12.46 5.14 6.19
C GLY A 119 -11.54 3.92 6.03
N PHE A 120 -10.24 4.14 6.15
CA PHE A 120 -9.24 3.08 6.11
C PHE A 120 -9.15 2.34 7.45
N LEU A 121 -9.21 1.00 7.41
CA LEU A 121 -9.15 0.05 8.56
C LEU A 121 -10.34 0.08 9.53
N ILE A 122 -10.97 1.25 9.76
CA ILE A 122 -12.18 1.40 10.56
C ILE A 122 -13.26 2.10 9.74
N SER A 123 -14.52 1.81 10.03
CA SER A 123 -15.65 2.49 9.37
C SER A 123 -16.06 3.80 10.03
N GLY A 124 -15.53 4.10 11.22
CA GLY A 124 -15.73 5.37 11.92
C GLY A 124 -14.93 6.53 11.30
N GLN A 125 -15.50 7.73 11.31
CA GLN A 125 -14.81 8.97 10.91
C GLN A 125 -13.93 9.53 12.04
N ASP A 126 -14.38 9.37 13.28
CA ASP A 126 -13.66 9.75 14.49
C ASP A 126 -13.20 8.49 15.24
N TRP A 127 -12.11 8.62 16.00
CA TRP A 127 -11.64 7.59 16.92
C TRP A 127 -11.01 8.20 18.17
N GLN A 128 -10.88 7.39 19.23
CA GLN A 128 -10.23 7.80 20.47
C GLN A 128 -8.98 6.97 20.78
N ASP A 129 -9.09 5.65 20.96
CA ASP A 129 -7.92 4.78 21.20
C ASP A 129 -8.02 3.47 20.45
N ILE A 130 -7.32 3.40 19.31
CA ILE A 130 -7.31 2.20 18.48
C ILE A 130 -6.30 1.17 19.00
N LYS A 131 -6.78 -0.07 19.16
CA LYS A 131 -6.00 -1.25 19.54
C LYS A 131 -6.31 -2.44 18.64
N VAL A 132 -5.31 -3.26 18.34
CA VAL A 132 -5.54 -4.57 17.72
C VAL A 132 -5.66 -5.62 18.82
N THR A 133 -6.87 -6.16 18.97
CA THR A 133 -7.23 -7.14 20.01
C THR A 133 -7.14 -8.59 19.55
N LYS A 134 -7.20 -8.82 18.23
CA LYS A 134 -7.01 -10.12 17.58
C LYS A 134 -6.25 -9.93 16.27
N SER A 135 -5.35 -10.85 15.93
CA SER A 135 -4.63 -10.88 14.65
C SER A 135 -4.13 -12.32 14.41
N ASP A 136 -5.02 -13.16 13.92
CA ASP A 136 -4.76 -14.58 13.72
C ASP A 136 -4.57 -14.87 12.23
N VAL A 137 -3.54 -15.65 11.87
CA VAL A 137 -3.33 -16.07 10.49
C VAL A 137 -4.38 -17.14 10.15
N ILE A 138 -5.19 -16.88 9.12
CA ILE A 138 -6.20 -17.85 8.64
C ILE A 138 -5.75 -18.59 7.39
N SER A 139 -4.83 -18.02 6.59
CA SER A 139 -4.20 -18.72 5.49
C SER A 139 -2.89 -18.09 5.07
N GLN A 140 -2.05 -18.88 4.39
CA GLN A 140 -0.80 -18.45 3.81
C GLN A 140 -0.64 -19.04 2.41
N LYS A 141 -0.18 -18.22 1.47
CA LYS A 141 0.22 -18.66 0.14
C LYS A 141 1.39 -17.82 -0.36
N ASN A 142 2.52 -18.46 -0.64
CA ASN A 142 3.74 -17.82 -1.12
C ASN A 142 4.20 -16.68 -0.19
N ASP A 143 4.23 -15.46 -0.72
CA ASP A 143 4.59 -14.20 -0.09
C ASP A 143 3.41 -13.51 0.60
N THR A 144 2.25 -14.16 0.69
CA THR A 144 1.00 -13.55 1.16
C THR A 144 0.44 -14.30 2.36
N LEU A 145 0.00 -13.53 3.37
CA LEU A 145 -0.74 -13.98 4.55
C LEU A 145 -2.12 -13.33 4.58
N ILE A 146 -3.12 -14.07 5.04
CA ILE A 146 -4.44 -13.53 5.32
C ILE A 146 -4.67 -13.63 6.83
N PHE A 147 -5.04 -12.51 7.43
CA PHE A 147 -5.30 -12.36 8.86
C PHE A 147 -6.77 -12.11 9.13
N ASP A 148 -7.28 -12.73 10.18
CA ASP A 148 -8.52 -12.36 10.86
C ASP A 148 -8.15 -11.41 12.01
N VAL A 149 -8.55 -10.15 11.87
CA VAL A 149 -8.13 -9.04 12.73
C VAL A 149 -9.35 -8.41 13.38
N ASN A 150 -9.28 -8.16 14.69
CA ASN A 150 -10.26 -7.31 15.37
C ASN A 150 -9.57 -6.02 15.82
N ILE A 151 -9.92 -4.93 15.18
CA ILE A 151 -9.50 -3.57 15.55
C ILE A 151 -10.57 -3.02 16.48
N ARG A 152 -10.18 -2.44 17.60
CA ARG A 152 -11.11 -1.89 18.60
C ARG A 152 -10.79 -0.43 18.86
N ASP A 153 -11.81 0.41 18.84
CA ASP A 153 -11.73 1.70 19.52
C ASP A 153 -12.14 1.52 20.98
N VAL A 154 -11.16 1.62 21.88
CA VAL A 154 -11.37 1.43 23.32
C VAL A 154 -12.21 2.56 23.91
N GLY A 155 -12.06 3.78 23.41
CA GLY A 155 -12.77 4.95 23.94
C GLY A 155 -14.24 4.96 23.57
N PHE A 156 -14.56 4.58 22.32
CA PHE A 156 -15.94 4.44 21.86
C PHE A 156 -16.54 3.06 22.07
N ASN A 157 -15.76 2.08 22.55
CA ASN A 157 -16.19 0.70 22.75
C ASN A 157 -16.66 0.00 21.45
N GLU A 158 -16.12 0.42 20.29
CA GLU A 158 -16.48 -0.09 18.97
C GLU A 158 -15.49 -1.14 18.48
N ASN A 159 -15.99 -2.11 17.70
CA ASN A 159 -15.16 -3.17 17.11
C ASN A 159 -15.31 -3.18 15.60
N TYR A 160 -14.18 -3.37 14.93
CA TYR A 160 -14.04 -3.40 13.49
C TYR A 160 -13.36 -4.73 13.12
N PRO A 161 -14.14 -5.82 12.95
CA PRO A 161 -13.62 -7.08 12.45
C PRO A 161 -13.24 -6.93 10.98
N ARG A 162 -12.05 -7.38 10.60
CA ARG A 162 -11.49 -7.24 9.25
C ARG A 162 -10.75 -8.49 8.84
N ILE A 163 -10.88 -8.85 7.57
CA ILE A 163 -9.96 -9.80 6.93
C ILE A 163 -8.90 -8.99 6.20
N ILE A 164 -7.64 -9.10 6.63
CA ILE A 164 -6.54 -8.31 6.08
C ILE A 164 -5.55 -9.20 5.35
N LYS A 165 -5.31 -8.90 4.07
CA LYS A 165 -4.28 -9.55 3.26
C LYS A 165 -2.99 -8.76 3.36
N VAL A 166 -1.91 -9.41 3.77
CA VAL A 166 -0.57 -8.82 3.87
C VAL A 166 0.37 -9.55 2.91
N LYS A 167 1.12 -8.78 2.12
CA LYS A 167 2.11 -9.30 1.17
C LYS A 167 3.51 -8.86 1.57
N ALA A 168 4.46 -9.78 1.51
CA ALA A 168 5.89 -9.46 1.56
C ALA A 168 6.37 -9.06 0.15
N GLN A 169 6.83 -7.83 0.00
CA GLN A 169 7.33 -7.31 -1.27
C GLN A 169 8.51 -6.39 -1.02
N ASP A 170 9.60 -6.56 -1.78
CA ASP A 170 10.80 -5.72 -1.71
C ASP A 170 11.38 -5.57 -0.28
N GLY A 171 11.33 -6.67 0.49
CA GLY A 171 11.80 -6.70 1.88
C GLY A 171 10.90 -6.00 2.90
N LYS A 172 9.68 -5.62 2.50
CA LYS A 172 8.68 -4.97 3.35
C LYS A 172 7.41 -5.81 3.43
N PHE A 173 6.64 -5.62 4.49
CA PHE A 173 5.25 -6.06 4.53
C PHE A 173 4.36 -4.90 4.10
N LEU A 174 3.33 -5.20 3.32
CA LEU A 174 2.35 -4.23 2.83
C LEU A 174 0.95 -4.84 2.91
N ILE A 175 -0.04 -4.04 3.30
CA ILE A 175 -1.45 -4.41 3.19
C ILE A 175 -1.84 -4.41 1.72
N ALA A 176 -2.24 -5.57 1.23
CA ALA A 176 -2.68 -5.80 -0.14
C ALA A 176 -4.20 -5.83 -0.28
N ASP A 177 -4.94 -5.95 0.82
CA ASP A 177 -6.40 -5.96 0.83
C ASP A 177 -6.93 -5.82 2.27
N VAL A 178 -8.10 -5.19 2.43
CA VAL A 178 -8.88 -5.22 3.67
C VAL A 178 -10.34 -5.46 3.26
N LEU A 179 -10.90 -6.56 3.74
CA LEU A 179 -12.30 -6.89 3.51
C LEU A 179 -13.12 -6.46 4.73
N GLU A 180 -14.15 -5.68 4.47
CA GLU A 180 -15.16 -5.29 5.44
C GLU A 180 -16.37 -6.24 5.28
N ASP A 181 -16.78 -6.88 6.37
CA ASP A 181 -18.07 -7.58 6.41
C ASP A 181 -19.14 -6.54 6.81
N GLU A 182 -20.28 -6.57 6.10
CA GLU A 182 -21.45 -5.70 6.34
C GLU A 182 -22.04 -5.86 7.75
#